data_AF-A0A0B2A4R6-F1
#
_entry.id   AF-A0A0B2A4R6-F1
#
_cell.length_a   1.000
_cell.length_b   1.000
_cell.length_c   1.000
_cell.angle_alpha   90.00
_cell.angle_beta   90.00
_cell.angle_gamma   90.00
#
_symmetry.space_group_name_H-M   'P 1'
#
loop_
_entity.id
_entity.type
_entity.pdbx_description
1 polymer ?
#
loop_
_entity_poly.entity_id
_entity_poly.type
_entity_poly.pdbx_seq_one_letter_code
_entity_poly.pdbx_strand_id
1 'polypeptide(L)'
;MMVRVAQDSDDERFQLAVHAMVRLIRQSSAHVVSSVHKMSTWFDNAPSWTPFRTDYDAAAAGDHLIAFRQRIEHVQTMSGALQSHLQGLEVLAAHDTFHPLPATPITRAVAEISATCAWILQADINADARAARTYAALFHSIERGIAEMGVSDATKFAVSRELLVAELRDQGVSVVRRDKTGVKTDEIVQVKVGRSYARTNFQISQRVLEEIPAIGNLYSALSGATHGEYMHVAASWERPDAQARMIGMVVARSVEAWSRAVHAWVGVTPRPVFNQHDVDNLGRSIPLDVLASYAAQDG
;
A
#
# COMPACT_ATOMS: atom_id res chain seq x y z
N MET A 1 -19.14 12.97 47.22
CA MET A 1 -19.17 13.68 45.92
C MET A 1 -17.77 13.59 45.34
N MET A 2 -17.50 12.46 44.67
CA MET A 2 -16.19 12.07 44.15
C MET A 2 -16.45 11.47 42.77
N VAL A 3 -15.47 11.62 41.87
CA VAL A 3 -15.44 11.12 40.48
C VAL A 3 -16.23 11.98 39.47
N ARG A 4 -15.63 13.10 39.07
CA ARG A 4 -15.93 13.77 37.77
C ARG A 4 -14.70 14.29 37.02
N VAL A 5 -13.49 14.07 37.54
CA VAL A 5 -12.24 14.65 36.96
C VAL A 5 -11.52 13.70 36.00
N ALA A 6 -11.83 12.39 36.01
CA ALA A 6 -11.14 11.41 35.15
C ALA A 6 -11.79 11.23 33.77
N GLN A 7 -13.13 11.37 33.67
CA GLN A 7 -13.89 11.14 32.42
C GLN A 7 -13.61 12.20 31.35
N ASP A 8 -13.50 13.48 31.74
CA ASP A 8 -13.22 14.57 30.80
C ASP A 8 -11.88 14.36 30.06
N SER A 9 -10.89 13.73 30.71
CA SER A 9 -9.58 13.50 30.10
C SER A 9 -9.58 12.40 29.03
N ASP A 10 -10.45 11.39 29.16
CA ASP A 10 -10.49 10.23 28.25
C ASP A 10 -11.29 10.59 26.99
N ASP A 11 -12.43 11.27 27.18
CA ASP A 11 -13.26 11.78 26.10
C ASP A 11 -12.51 12.85 25.28
N GLU A 12 -11.82 13.79 25.92
CA GLU A 12 -10.99 14.78 25.21
C GLU A 12 -9.87 14.13 24.37
N ARG A 13 -9.20 13.10 24.91
CA ARG A 13 -8.17 12.36 24.16
C ARG A 13 -8.76 11.61 22.98
N PHE A 14 -9.89 10.95 23.18
CA PHE A 14 -10.60 10.26 22.10
C PHE A 14 -11.00 11.24 20.99
N GLN A 15 -11.63 12.36 21.35
CA GLN A 15 -12.03 13.40 20.40
C GLN A 15 -10.83 14.00 19.67
N LEU A 16 -9.71 14.23 20.37
CA LEU A 16 -8.47 14.69 19.74
C LEU A 16 -7.95 13.69 18.70
N ALA A 17 -7.91 12.39 19.04
CA ALA A 17 -7.46 11.32 18.15
C ALA A 17 -8.35 11.21 16.90
N VAL A 18 -9.68 11.19 17.09
CA VAL A 18 -10.65 11.08 16.00
C VAL A 18 -10.60 12.31 15.10
N HIS A 19 -10.59 13.52 15.66
CA HIS A 19 -10.50 14.74 14.86
C HIS A 19 -9.22 14.81 14.02
N ALA A 20 -8.08 14.46 14.62
CA ALA A 20 -6.80 14.40 13.90
C ALA A 20 -6.84 13.33 12.79
N MET A 21 -7.34 12.13 13.08
CA MET A 21 -7.53 11.07 12.09
C MET A 21 -8.41 11.52 10.92
N VAL A 22 -9.59 12.08 11.18
CA VAL A 22 -10.52 12.58 10.15
C VAL A 22 -9.85 13.62 9.25
N ARG A 23 -9.11 14.57 9.85
CA ARG A 23 -8.39 15.60 9.09
C ARG A 23 -7.29 15.01 8.22
N LEU A 24 -6.56 14.00 8.71
CA LEU A 24 -5.52 13.32 7.93
C LEU A 24 -6.12 12.52 6.77
N ILE A 25 -7.23 11.82 6.98
CA ILE A 25 -7.95 11.12 5.89
C ILE A 25 -8.38 12.11 4.80
N ARG A 26 -8.97 13.26 5.18
CA ARG A 26 -9.39 14.29 4.21
C ARG A 26 -8.21 14.90 3.45
N GLN A 27 -7.09 15.17 4.14
CA GLN A 27 -5.86 15.66 3.50
C GLN A 27 -5.30 14.64 2.50
N SER A 28 -5.23 13.36 2.91
CA SER A 28 -4.87 12.23 2.05
C SER A 28 -5.73 12.15 0.80
N SER A 29 -7.06 12.19 0.98
CA SER A 29 -8.04 12.12 -0.10
C SER A 29 -7.89 13.28 -1.08
N ALA A 30 -7.81 14.53 -0.58
CA ALA A 30 -7.59 15.71 -1.40
C ALA A 30 -6.28 15.63 -2.21
N HIS A 31 -5.20 15.14 -1.58
CA HIS A 31 -3.91 14.95 -2.25
C HIS A 31 -3.97 13.91 -3.36
N VAL A 32 -4.56 12.74 -3.09
CA VAL A 32 -4.72 11.66 -4.09
C VAL A 32 -5.57 12.14 -5.26
N VAL A 33 -6.72 12.78 -5.00
CA VAL A 33 -7.60 13.34 -6.05
C VAL A 33 -6.84 14.35 -6.91
N SER A 34 -6.13 15.30 -6.30
CA SER A 34 -5.36 16.32 -7.04
C SER A 34 -4.25 15.69 -7.90
N SER A 35 -3.59 14.67 -7.37
CA SER A 35 -2.49 13.98 -8.04
C SER A 35 -2.99 13.12 -9.21
N VAL A 36 -4.08 12.36 -9.01
CA VAL A 36 -4.72 11.56 -10.07
C VAL A 36 -5.15 12.44 -11.24
N HIS A 37 -5.74 13.61 -10.96
CA HIS A 37 -6.16 14.56 -12.01
C HIS A 37 -4.99 15.07 -12.85
N LYS A 38 -3.79 15.18 -12.28
CA LYS A 38 -2.57 15.68 -12.96
C LYS A 38 -1.74 14.60 -13.60
N MET A 39 -2.03 13.33 -13.31
CA MET A 39 -1.16 12.21 -13.63
C MET A 39 -0.90 12.04 -15.13
N SER A 40 -1.92 12.21 -15.98
CA SER A 40 -1.74 12.19 -17.43
C SER A 40 -0.75 13.28 -17.88
N THR A 41 -0.91 14.50 -17.37
CA THR A 41 0.00 15.60 -17.68
C THR A 41 1.42 15.31 -17.20
N TRP A 42 1.59 14.63 -16.06
CA TRP A 42 2.92 14.22 -15.60
C TRP A 42 3.57 13.21 -16.54
N PHE A 43 2.81 12.24 -17.04
CA PHE A 43 3.31 11.26 -18.01
C PHE A 43 3.73 11.93 -19.33
N ASP A 44 2.91 12.86 -19.83
CA ASP A 44 3.17 13.57 -21.09
C ASP A 44 4.39 14.50 -21.01
N ASN A 45 4.69 15.02 -19.81
CA ASN A 45 5.73 16.03 -19.59
C ASN A 45 6.90 15.53 -18.72
N ALA A 46 7.02 14.22 -18.51
CA ALA A 46 8.08 13.64 -17.68
C ALA A 46 9.47 14.00 -18.23
N PRO A 47 10.35 14.65 -17.45
CA PRO A 47 11.69 15.01 -17.89
C PRO A 47 12.53 13.79 -18.30
N SER A 48 13.53 14.01 -19.17
CA SER A 48 14.30 12.90 -19.75
C SER A 48 15.13 12.09 -18.75
N TRP A 49 15.50 12.69 -17.63
CA TRP A 49 16.29 12.06 -16.57
C TRP A 49 15.45 11.18 -15.63
N THR A 50 14.12 11.15 -15.79
CA THR A 50 13.25 10.43 -14.86
C THR A 50 13.25 8.93 -15.08
N PRO A 51 12.96 8.15 -14.02
CA PRO A 51 12.69 6.72 -14.13
C PRO A 51 11.57 6.40 -15.16
N PHE A 52 10.51 7.21 -15.19
CA PHE A 52 9.43 7.09 -16.17
C PHE A 52 9.96 7.19 -17.60
N ARG A 53 10.79 8.19 -17.91
CA ARG A 53 11.33 8.33 -19.26
C ARG A 53 12.24 7.16 -19.61
N THR A 54 13.09 6.73 -18.68
CA THR A 54 13.94 5.55 -18.87
C THR A 54 13.10 4.32 -19.24
N ASP A 55 11.97 4.12 -18.55
CA ASP A 55 11.05 3.02 -18.81
C ASP A 55 10.33 3.17 -20.17
N TYR A 56 9.96 4.40 -20.54
CA TYR A 56 9.35 4.72 -21.83
C TYR A 56 10.32 4.48 -22.99
N ASP A 57 11.58 4.93 -22.88
CA ASP A 57 12.57 4.78 -23.93
C ASP A 57 12.95 3.31 -24.13
N ALA A 58 13.01 2.51 -23.06
CA ALA A 58 13.14 1.04 -23.16
C ALA A 58 11.95 0.44 -23.92
N ALA A 59 10.71 0.81 -23.54
CA ALA A 59 9.50 0.34 -24.23
C ALA A 59 9.45 0.74 -25.71
N ALA A 60 9.92 1.95 -26.04
CA ALA A 60 10.00 2.44 -27.41
C ALA A 60 11.06 1.70 -28.24
N ALA A 61 12.14 1.22 -27.60
CA ALA A 61 13.15 0.36 -28.21
C ALA A 61 12.69 -1.10 -28.39
N GLY A 62 11.52 -1.47 -27.87
CA GLY A 62 10.97 -2.82 -27.91
C GLY A 62 11.20 -3.63 -26.63
N ASP A 63 11.90 -3.08 -25.63
CA ASP A 63 12.17 -3.74 -24.36
C ASP A 63 11.07 -3.46 -23.34
N HIS A 64 10.62 -4.48 -22.61
CA HIS A 64 9.72 -4.32 -21.46
C HIS A 64 8.38 -3.61 -21.75
N LEU A 65 7.90 -3.64 -22.99
CA LEU A 65 6.69 -2.92 -23.41
C LEU A 65 5.47 -3.27 -22.55
N ILE A 66 5.29 -4.57 -22.24
CA ILE A 66 4.19 -5.06 -21.41
C ILE A 66 4.32 -4.53 -19.99
N ALA A 67 5.52 -4.59 -19.39
CA ALA A 67 5.74 -4.04 -18.06
C ALA A 67 5.49 -2.52 -18.03
N PHE A 68 5.95 -1.77 -19.03
CA PHE A 68 5.73 -0.32 -19.05
C PHE A 68 4.24 0.02 -19.11
N ARG A 69 3.48 -0.58 -20.03
CA ARG A 69 2.02 -0.39 -20.13
C ARG A 69 1.31 -0.79 -18.83
N GLN A 70 1.69 -1.94 -18.27
CA GLN A 70 1.10 -2.40 -17.02
C GLN A 70 1.41 -1.46 -15.85
N ARG A 71 2.60 -0.85 -15.79
CA ARG A 71 2.89 0.15 -14.74
C ARG A 71 1.98 1.36 -14.86
N ILE A 72 1.78 1.90 -16.07
CA ILE A 72 0.86 3.03 -16.29
C ILE A 72 -0.55 2.68 -15.78
N GLU A 73 -1.07 1.55 -16.24
CA GLU A 73 -2.40 1.07 -15.85
C GLU A 73 -2.49 0.78 -14.34
N HIS A 74 -1.44 0.18 -13.76
CA HIS A 74 -1.37 -0.11 -12.34
C HIS A 74 -1.40 1.17 -11.52
N VAL A 75 -0.61 2.19 -11.87
CA VAL A 75 -0.63 3.46 -11.15
C VAL A 75 -1.99 4.12 -11.24
N GLN A 76 -2.61 4.17 -12.42
CA GLN A 76 -3.93 4.75 -12.60
C GLN A 76 -5.00 4.00 -11.79
N THR A 77 -5.04 2.67 -11.92
CA THR A 77 -6.03 1.80 -11.26
C THR A 77 -5.86 1.82 -9.75
N MET A 78 -4.64 1.66 -9.25
CA MET A 78 -4.35 1.65 -7.82
C MET A 78 -4.55 3.01 -7.18
N SER A 79 -4.28 4.11 -7.89
CA SER A 79 -4.58 5.45 -7.39
C SER A 79 -6.08 5.71 -7.32
N GLY A 80 -6.86 5.20 -8.28
CA GLY A 80 -8.33 5.21 -8.23
C GLY A 80 -8.90 4.35 -7.09
N ALA A 81 -8.31 3.17 -6.85
CA ALA A 81 -8.67 2.32 -5.71
C ALA A 81 -8.33 3.00 -4.38
N LEU A 82 -7.12 3.60 -4.27
CA LEU A 82 -6.70 4.38 -3.11
C LEU A 82 -7.67 5.53 -2.83
N GLN A 83 -8.07 6.28 -3.86
CA GLN A 83 -9.09 7.32 -3.74
C GLN A 83 -10.41 6.77 -3.20
N SER A 84 -10.91 5.67 -3.78
CA SER A 84 -12.17 5.05 -3.36
C SER A 84 -12.12 4.57 -1.90
N HIS A 85 -11.00 3.98 -1.47
CA HIS A 85 -10.82 3.56 -0.07
C HIS A 85 -10.76 4.75 0.88
N LEU A 86 -10.07 5.84 0.52
CA LEU A 86 -10.03 7.06 1.32
C LEU A 86 -11.42 7.69 1.45
N GLN A 87 -12.21 7.73 0.38
CA GLN A 87 -13.61 8.17 0.43
C GLN A 87 -14.46 7.29 1.36
N GLY A 88 -14.28 5.97 1.30
CA GLY A 88 -14.94 5.04 2.22
C GLY A 88 -14.58 5.30 3.68
N LEU A 89 -13.30 5.57 3.96
CA LEU A 89 -12.85 5.96 5.31
C LEU A 89 -13.42 7.29 5.76
N GLU A 90 -13.54 8.28 4.87
CA GLU A 90 -14.19 9.55 5.20
C GLU A 90 -15.64 9.33 5.62
N VAL A 91 -16.40 8.49 4.92
CA VAL A 91 -17.79 8.17 5.28
C VAL A 91 -17.85 7.50 6.66
N LEU A 92 -16.98 6.53 6.93
CA LEU A 92 -16.94 5.82 8.22
C LEU A 92 -16.43 6.70 9.38
N ALA A 93 -15.70 7.77 9.07
CA ALA A 93 -15.11 8.67 10.07
C ALA A 93 -15.90 9.99 10.24
N ALA A 94 -16.77 10.36 9.31
CA ALA A 94 -17.53 11.61 9.33
C ALA A 94 -18.87 11.52 10.08
N HIS A 95 -19.33 10.32 10.44
CA HIS A 95 -20.56 10.15 11.22
C HIS A 95 -20.32 10.48 12.70
N ASP A 96 -21.39 10.82 13.43
CA ASP A 96 -21.37 11.06 14.89
C ASP A 96 -20.80 9.87 15.69
N THR A 97 -20.73 8.69 15.06
CA THR A 97 -20.19 7.47 15.64
C THR A 97 -19.01 7.00 14.80
N PHE A 98 -17.84 6.90 15.43
CA PHE A 98 -16.68 6.27 14.82
C PHE A 98 -16.84 4.75 14.79
N HIS A 99 -16.68 4.14 13.61
CA HIS A 99 -16.77 2.69 13.41
C HIS A 99 -15.39 2.07 13.15
N PRO A 100 -14.61 1.73 14.21
CA PRO A 100 -13.23 1.28 14.06
C PRO A 100 -13.11 -0.04 13.30
N LEU A 101 -13.94 -1.03 13.61
CA LEU A 101 -13.84 -2.36 13.00
C LEU A 101 -14.08 -2.35 11.48
N PRO A 102 -15.12 -1.68 10.94
CA PRO A 102 -15.28 -1.50 9.50
C PRO A 102 -14.16 -0.66 8.84
N ALA A 103 -13.54 0.28 9.57
CA ALA A 103 -12.49 1.14 9.04
C ALA A 103 -11.13 0.40 8.89
N THR A 104 -10.86 -0.60 9.73
CA THR A 104 -9.63 -1.39 9.72
C THR A 104 -9.32 -2.07 8.38
N PRO A 105 -10.22 -2.86 7.74
CA PRO A 105 -9.92 -3.50 6.46
C PRO A 105 -9.67 -2.48 5.34
N ILE A 106 -10.36 -1.34 5.35
CA ILE A 106 -10.14 -0.28 4.36
C ILE A 106 -8.77 0.38 4.57
N THR A 107 -8.41 0.65 5.82
CA THR A 107 -7.08 1.17 6.20
C THR A 107 -5.96 0.22 5.79
N ARG A 108 -6.16 -1.09 5.95
CA ARG A 108 -5.24 -2.12 5.47
C ARG A 108 -5.10 -2.05 3.95
N ALA A 109 -6.19 -1.97 3.20
CA ALA A 109 -6.15 -1.85 1.74
C ALA A 109 -5.36 -0.61 1.28
N VAL A 110 -5.53 0.54 1.95
CA VAL A 110 -4.73 1.76 1.71
C VAL A 110 -3.23 1.48 1.85
N ALA A 111 -2.81 0.75 2.88
CA ALA A 111 -1.41 0.39 3.09
C ALA A 111 -0.88 -0.58 2.03
N GLU A 112 -1.63 -1.63 1.72
CA GLU A 112 -1.24 -2.65 0.72
C GLU A 112 -1.09 -2.04 -0.68
N ILE A 113 -2.04 -1.19 -1.09
CA ILE A 113 -2.01 -0.47 -2.36
C ILE A 113 -0.78 0.44 -2.42
N SER A 114 -0.57 1.24 -1.38
CA SER A 114 0.53 2.20 -1.33
C SER A 114 1.89 1.52 -1.37
N ALA A 115 2.06 0.42 -0.62
CA ALA A 115 3.30 -0.36 -0.60
C ALA A 115 3.53 -1.05 -1.95
N THR A 116 2.49 -1.56 -2.60
CA THR A 116 2.60 -2.20 -3.92
C THR A 116 3.00 -1.19 -5.00
N CYS A 117 2.39 0.00 -5.00
CA CYS A 117 2.80 1.08 -5.89
C CYS A 117 4.24 1.52 -5.64
N ALA A 118 4.64 1.69 -4.37
CA ALA A 118 6.01 2.07 -4.02
C ALA A 118 7.04 1.06 -4.53
N TRP A 119 6.78 -0.24 -4.29
CA TRP A 119 7.64 -1.32 -4.75
C TRP A 119 7.78 -1.36 -6.28
N ILE A 120 6.69 -1.17 -7.03
CA ILE A 120 6.74 -1.24 -8.51
C ILE A 120 7.45 -0.03 -9.12
N LEU A 121 7.28 1.16 -8.52
CA LEU A 121 7.76 2.43 -9.06
C LEU A 121 9.11 2.90 -8.52
N GLN A 122 9.75 2.09 -7.68
CA GLN A 122 11.00 2.45 -7.00
C GLN A 122 12.01 3.12 -7.96
N ALA A 123 12.42 4.34 -7.61
CA ALA A 123 13.13 5.24 -8.52
C ALA A 123 14.64 4.94 -8.62
N ASP A 124 15.24 4.39 -7.57
CA ASP A 124 16.68 4.10 -7.43
C ASP A 124 17.10 2.76 -8.05
N ILE A 125 16.17 2.01 -8.65
CA ILE A 125 16.46 0.78 -9.40
C ILE A 125 16.44 1.02 -10.91
N ASN A 126 17.01 0.10 -11.69
CA ASN A 126 17.02 0.20 -13.15
C ASN A 126 15.69 -0.27 -13.80
N ALA A 127 15.52 0.02 -15.09
CA ALA A 127 14.33 -0.34 -15.86
C ALA A 127 14.05 -1.85 -15.84
N ASP A 128 15.09 -2.69 -15.98
CA ASP A 128 14.99 -4.15 -15.88
C ASP A 128 14.44 -4.62 -14.54
N ALA A 129 14.90 -4.02 -13.43
CA ALA A 129 14.41 -4.34 -12.10
C ALA A 129 12.94 -3.94 -11.92
N ARG A 130 12.55 -2.74 -12.36
CA ARG A 130 11.14 -2.35 -12.34
C ARG A 130 10.30 -3.26 -13.24
N ALA A 131 10.84 -3.70 -14.38
CA ALA A 131 10.14 -4.61 -15.29
C ALA A 131 9.94 -5.99 -14.64
N ALA A 132 10.99 -6.55 -14.04
CA ALA A 132 10.92 -7.81 -13.29
C ALA A 132 9.88 -7.74 -12.16
N ARG A 133 9.83 -6.64 -11.40
CA ARG A 133 8.83 -6.43 -10.33
C ARG A 133 7.41 -6.36 -10.90
N THR A 134 7.22 -5.66 -12.02
CA THR A 134 5.91 -5.54 -12.67
C THR A 134 5.41 -6.89 -13.17
N TYR A 135 6.26 -7.66 -13.86
CA TYR A 135 5.93 -9.02 -14.27
C TYR A 135 5.67 -9.94 -13.09
N ALA A 136 6.45 -9.80 -12.01
CA ALA A 136 6.22 -10.57 -10.80
C ALA A 136 4.88 -10.25 -10.14
N ALA A 137 4.45 -8.99 -10.13
CA ALA A 137 3.12 -8.58 -9.68
C ALA A 137 2.01 -9.17 -10.57
N LEU A 138 2.17 -9.13 -11.89
CA LEU A 138 1.23 -9.74 -12.84
C LEU A 138 1.07 -11.23 -12.59
N PHE A 139 2.17 -11.98 -12.51
CA PHE A 139 2.11 -13.40 -12.22
C PHE A 139 1.55 -13.68 -10.83
N HIS A 140 1.85 -12.86 -9.82
CA HIS A 140 1.21 -12.98 -8.51
C HIS A 140 -0.32 -12.94 -8.62
N SER A 141 -0.88 -11.95 -9.31
CA SER A 141 -2.33 -11.83 -9.52
C SER A 141 -2.92 -13.01 -10.30
N ILE A 142 -2.21 -13.49 -11.32
CA ILE A 142 -2.63 -14.67 -12.09
C ILE A 142 -2.64 -15.93 -11.22
N GLU A 143 -1.57 -16.20 -10.46
CA GLU A 143 -1.46 -17.38 -9.59
C GLU A 143 -2.51 -17.35 -8.46
N ARG A 144 -2.81 -16.17 -7.90
CA ARG A 144 -3.94 -15.98 -6.97
C ARG A 144 -5.28 -16.30 -7.64
N GLY A 145 -5.49 -15.83 -8.87
CA GLY A 145 -6.68 -16.17 -9.66
C GLY A 145 -6.83 -17.68 -9.91
N ILE A 146 -5.73 -18.39 -10.16
CA ILE A 146 -5.73 -19.86 -10.32
C ILE A 146 -6.07 -20.56 -8.99
N ALA A 147 -5.49 -20.10 -7.88
CA ALA A 147 -5.63 -20.75 -6.59
C ALA A 147 -6.98 -20.49 -5.90
N GLU A 148 -7.61 -19.34 -6.14
CA GLU A 148 -8.73 -18.86 -5.33
C GLU A 148 -10.07 -18.79 -6.07
N MET A 149 -10.07 -18.85 -7.40
CA MET A 149 -11.29 -18.75 -8.20
C MET A 149 -11.88 -20.12 -8.56
N GLY A 150 -13.14 -20.14 -9.00
CA GLY A 150 -13.78 -21.35 -9.51
C GLY A 150 -13.09 -21.94 -10.75
N VAL A 151 -13.31 -23.22 -11.02
CA VAL A 151 -12.60 -24.03 -12.05
C VAL A 151 -12.54 -23.34 -13.42
N SER A 152 -13.64 -22.74 -13.86
CA SER A 152 -13.72 -22.04 -15.16
C SER A 152 -12.76 -20.85 -15.23
N ASP A 153 -12.73 -20.02 -14.20
CA ASP A 153 -11.87 -18.84 -14.17
C ASP A 153 -10.41 -19.21 -13.92
N ALA A 154 -10.15 -20.20 -13.06
CA ALA A 154 -8.81 -20.76 -12.86
C ALA A 154 -8.21 -21.27 -14.19
N THR A 155 -9.02 -21.89 -15.05
CA THR A 155 -8.58 -22.32 -16.39
C THR A 155 -8.23 -21.13 -17.29
N LYS A 156 -9.02 -20.05 -17.27
CA LYS A 156 -8.71 -18.82 -18.04
C LYS A 156 -7.42 -18.15 -17.55
N PHE A 157 -7.20 -18.10 -16.24
CA PHE A 157 -5.96 -17.58 -15.67
C PHE A 157 -4.76 -18.45 -16.05
N ALA A 158 -4.89 -19.78 -16.04
CA ALA A 158 -3.83 -20.68 -16.50
C ALA A 158 -3.48 -20.48 -17.99
N VAL A 159 -4.48 -20.31 -18.86
CA VAL A 159 -4.24 -19.99 -20.28
C VAL A 159 -3.54 -18.63 -20.42
N SER A 160 -4.01 -17.61 -19.71
CA SER A 160 -3.43 -16.27 -19.72
C SER A 160 -1.98 -16.28 -19.24
N ARG A 161 -1.67 -17.10 -18.23
CA ARG A 161 -0.31 -17.34 -17.73
C ARG A 161 0.60 -17.83 -18.85
N GLU A 162 0.22 -18.88 -19.56
CA GLU A 162 1.06 -19.49 -20.59
C GLU A 162 1.26 -18.57 -21.80
N LEU A 163 0.22 -17.83 -22.19
CA LEU A 163 0.32 -16.80 -23.24
C LEU A 163 1.32 -15.72 -22.84
N LEU A 164 1.24 -15.22 -21.60
CA LEU A 164 2.19 -14.22 -21.10
C LEU A 164 3.61 -14.79 -21.01
N VAL A 165 3.80 -16.04 -20.58
CA VAL A 165 5.12 -16.69 -20.53
C VAL A 165 5.74 -16.81 -21.93
N ALA A 166 4.96 -17.17 -22.95
CA ALA A 166 5.43 -17.28 -24.32
C ALA A 166 5.90 -15.91 -24.85
N GLU A 167 5.04 -14.89 -24.70
CA GLU A 167 5.34 -13.52 -25.13
C GLU A 167 6.58 -12.94 -24.42
N LEU A 168 6.71 -13.16 -23.10
CA LEU A 168 7.86 -12.69 -22.34
C LEU A 168 9.16 -13.39 -22.72
N ARG A 169 9.10 -14.67 -23.10
CA ARG A 169 10.27 -15.42 -23.56
C ARG A 169 10.86 -14.81 -24.84
N ASP A 170 10.00 -14.38 -25.76
CA ASP A 170 10.43 -13.76 -27.02
C ASP A 170 11.09 -12.39 -26.77
N GLN A 171 10.78 -11.75 -25.65
CA GLN A 171 11.43 -10.52 -25.15
C GLN A 171 12.66 -10.77 -24.26
N GLY A 172 13.17 -12.02 -24.21
CA GLY A 172 14.37 -12.36 -23.43
C GLY A 172 14.16 -12.41 -21.91
N VAL A 173 12.91 -12.41 -21.43
CA VAL A 173 12.57 -12.53 -20.01
C VAL A 173 12.53 -14.01 -19.61
N SER A 174 13.19 -14.35 -18.50
CA SER A 174 13.21 -15.72 -17.97
C SER A 174 12.24 -15.85 -16.81
N VAL A 175 11.28 -16.76 -16.96
CA VAL A 175 10.29 -17.10 -15.93
C VAL A 175 10.72 -18.41 -15.25
N VAL A 176 10.80 -18.38 -13.92
CA VAL A 176 11.21 -19.53 -13.10
C VAL A 176 9.97 -20.14 -12.44
N ARG A 177 9.71 -21.41 -12.75
CA ARG A 177 8.69 -22.23 -12.09
C ARG A 177 9.24 -22.88 -10.83
N ARG A 178 8.36 -23.15 -9.87
CA ARG A 178 8.73 -23.84 -8.64
C ARG A 178 9.06 -25.30 -8.92
N ASP A 179 10.23 -25.72 -8.46
CA ASP A 179 10.64 -27.12 -8.37
C ASP A 179 10.71 -27.48 -6.89
N LYS A 180 9.83 -28.38 -6.44
CA LYS A 180 9.84 -28.89 -5.07
C LYS A 180 10.20 -30.36 -5.14
N THR A 181 11.35 -30.72 -4.58
CA THR A 181 11.78 -32.13 -4.44
C THR A 181 11.79 -32.93 -5.76
N GLY A 182 12.17 -32.30 -6.88
CA GLY A 182 12.18 -32.94 -8.20
C GLY A 182 10.80 -33.01 -8.86
N VAL A 183 9.76 -32.50 -8.21
CA VAL A 183 8.42 -32.29 -8.78
C VAL A 183 8.33 -30.83 -9.21
N LYS A 184 8.37 -30.62 -10.53
CA LYS A 184 8.07 -29.31 -11.11
C LYS A 184 6.58 -29.03 -10.93
N THR A 185 6.26 -28.01 -10.16
CA THR A 185 4.91 -27.45 -10.11
C THR A 185 4.78 -26.37 -11.19
N ASP A 186 3.59 -26.18 -11.72
CA ASP A 186 3.33 -25.15 -12.75
C ASP A 186 3.36 -23.71 -12.24
N GLU A 187 3.43 -23.52 -10.92
CA GLU A 187 3.47 -22.21 -10.27
C GLU A 187 4.73 -21.44 -10.64
N ILE A 188 4.55 -20.20 -11.09
CA ILE A 188 5.64 -19.27 -11.33
C ILE A 188 6.04 -18.61 -10.01
N VAL A 189 7.32 -18.72 -9.63
CA VAL A 189 7.86 -18.17 -8.37
C VAL A 189 8.75 -16.95 -8.54
N GLN A 190 9.31 -16.75 -9.73
CA GLN A 190 10.27 -15.68 -9.96
C GLN A 190 10.31 -15.29 -11.44
N VAL A 191 10.53 -14.00 -11.69
CA VAL A 191 10.80 -13.44 -13.03
C VAL A 191 12.20 -12.83 -13.03
N LYS A 192 12.95 -13.04 -14.11
CA LYS A 192 14.28 -12.49 -14.35
C LYS A 192 14.29 -11.70 -15.66
N VAL A 193 14.82 -10.49 -15.59
CA VAL A 193 14.98 -9.56 -16.72
C VAL A 193 16.43 -9.09 -16.70
N GLY A 194 17.22 -9.47 -17.71
CA GLY A 194 18.66 -9.25 -17.70
C GLY A 194 19.31 -9.83 -16.45
N ARG A 195 19.93 -8.98 -15.63
CA ARG A 195 20.55 -9.35 -14.33
C ARG A 195 19.61 -9.18 -13.13
N SER A 196 18.48 -8.51 -13.32
CA SER A 196 17.51 -8.22 -12.27
C SER A 196 16.50 -9.34 -12.11
N TYR A 197 15.94 -9.49 -10.91
CA TYR A 197 14.88 -10.47 -10.67
C TYR A 197 13.90 -10.02 -9.59
N ALA A 198 12.70 -10.60 -9.60
CA ALA A 198 11.70 -10.40 -8.56
C ALA A 198 10.93 -11.70 -8.29
N ARG A 199 10.61 -11.96 -7.03
CA ARG A 199 9.77 -13.10 -6.62
C ARG A 199 8.29 -12.74 -6.82
N THR A 200 7.51 -13.69 -7.32
CA THR A 200 6.05 -13.55 -7.47
C THR A 200 5.34 -13.78 -6.14
N ASN A 201 5.87 -14.68 -5.30
CA ASN A 201 5.35 -14.89 -3.97
C ASN A 201 6.04 -13.93 -2.99
N PHE A 202 5.26 -13.02 -2.42
CA PHE A 202 5.71 -12.08 -1.39
C PHE A 202 4.65 -12.02 -0.29
N GLN A 203 5.11 -11.86 0.95
CA GLN A 203 4.22 -11.58 2.06
C GLN A 203 3.92 -10.09 2.08
N ILE A 204 2.65 -9.74 2.04
CA ILE A 204 2.25 -8.32 1.98
C ILE A 204 2.69 -7.56 3.24
N SER A 205 2.74 -8.21 4.40
CA SER A 205 3.28 -7.65 5.65
C SER A 205 4.76 -7.28 5.50
N GLN A 206 5.56 -8.15 4.91
CA GLN A 206 6.96 -7.88 4.62
C GLN A 206 7.09 -6.71 3.65
N ARG A 207 6.24 -6.65 2.61
CA ARG A 207 6.24 -5.53 1.66
C ARG A 207 5.89 -4.20 2.32
N VAL A 208 4.89 -4.17 3.20
CA VAL A 208 4.53 -2.96 3.95
C VAL A 208 5.69 -2.54 4.87
N LEU A 209 6.36 -3.49 5.52
CA LEU A 209 7.54 -3.18 6.35
C LEU A 209 8.70 -2.60 5.54
N GLU A 210 8.97 -3.15 4.35
CA GLU A 210 10.05 -2.70 3.47
C GLU A 210 9.77 -1.32 2.85
N GLU A 211 8.54 -1.10 2.37
CA GLU A 211 8.18 0.10 1.61
C GLU A 211 7.64 1.23 2.49
N ILE A 212 7.09 0.90 3.67
CA ILE A 212 6.49 1.86 4.61
C ILE A 212 6.93 1.53 6.05
N PRO A 213 8.23 1.61 6.39
CA PRO A 213 8.76 1.11 7.67
C PRO A 213 8.08 1.72 8.91
N ALA A 214 7.63 2.98 8.81
CA ALA A 214 6.96 3.70 9.88
C ALA A 214 5.66 3.03 10.38
N ILE A 215 5.07 2.11 9.60
CA ILE A 215 3.83 1.42 9.97
C ILE A 215 3.98 -0.09 10.04
N GLY A 216 5.18 -0.65 9.86
CA GLY A 216 5.38 -2.09 9.78
C GLY A 216 4.78 -2.85 10.98
N ASN A 217 4.98 -2.33 12.19
CA ASN A 217 4.43 -2.92 13.42
C ASN A 217 2.91 -2.70 13.55
N LEU A 218 2.39 -1.59 13.04
CA LEU A 218 0.94 -1.28 13.08
C LEU A 218 0.16 -2.14 12.09
N TYR A 219 0.78 -2.51 10.97
CA TYR A 219 0.15 -3.31 9.93
C TYR A 219 -0.27 -4.70 10.44
N SER A 220 0.56 -5.35 11.25
CA SER A 220 0.24 -6.65 11.83
C SER A 220 -1.03 -6.59 12.69
N ALA A 221 -1.21 -5.53 13.49
CA ALA A 221 -2.41 -5.34 14.30
C ALA A 221 -3.67 -5.10 13.45
N LEU A 222 -3.57 -4.30 12.38
CA LEU A 222 -4.66 -4.14 11.40
C LEU A 222 -5.03 -5.46 10.73
N SER A 223 -4.02 -6.25 10.35
CA SER A 223 -4.23 -7.55 9.73
C SER A 223 -4.92 -8.52 10.69
N GLY A 224 -4.48 -8.61 11.94
CA GLY A 224 -5.12 -9.47 12.95
C GLY A 224 -6.58 -9.05 13.22
N ALA A 225 -6.85 -7.75 13.38
CA ALA A 225 -8.21 -7.23 13.55
C ALA A 225 -9.11 -7.57 12.34
N THR A 226 -8.59 -7.43 11.12
CA THR A 226 -9.34 -7.73 9.89
C THR A 226 -9.73 -9.21 9.79
N HIS A 227 -8.91 -10.12 10.30
CA HIS A 227 -9.19 -11.56 10.28
C HIS A 227 -9.92 -12.05 11.55
N GLY A 228 -10.41 -11.13 12.40
CA GLY A 228 -11.22 -11.48 13.56
C GLY A 228 -10.43 -12.02 14.74
N GLU A 229 -9.13 -11.77 14.82
CA GLU A 229 -8.33 -12.19 15.98
C GLU A 229 -8.83 -11.50 17.24
N TYR A 230 -9.29 -12.31 18.21
CA TYR A 230 -10.03 -11.84 19.39
C TYR A 230 -9.35 -10.68 20.11
N MET A 231 -8.03 -10.76 20.35
CA MET A 231 -7.27 -9.72 21.05
C MET A 231 -7.31 -8.37 20.32
N HIS A 232 -7.21 -8.38 18.98
CA HIS A 232 -7.23 -7.16 18.18
C HIS A 232 -8.64 -6.59 18.00
N VAL A 233 -9.65 -7.46 17.93
CA VAL A 233 -11.07 -7.05 17.92
C VAL A 233 -11.48 -6.47 19.27
N ALA A 234 -11.12 -7.11 20.39
CA ALA A 234 -11.39 -6.63 21.73
C ALA A 234 -10.74 -5.26 21.99
N ALA A 235 -9.48 -5.08 21.56
CA ALA A 235 -8.80 -3.79 21.64
C ALA A 235 -9.52 -2.66 20.89
N SER A 236 -10.30 -2.99 19.84
CA SER A 236 -11.09 -2.00 19.10
C SER A 236 -12.29 -1.46 19.89
N TRP A 237 -12.78 -2.21 20.88
CA TRP A 237 -13.84 -1.80 21.79
C TRP A 237 -13.30 -1.13 23.06
N GLU A 238 -12.19 -1.65 23.59
CA GLU A 238 -11.61 -1.16 24.84
C GLU A 238 -10.85 0.17 24.68
N ARG A 239 -10.23 0.39 23.50
CA ARG A 239 -9.38 1.56 23.21
C ARG A 239 -9.68 2.12 21.81
N PRO A 240 -10.88 2.69 21.57
CA PRO A 240 -11.25 3.25 20.26
C PRO A 240 -10.38 4.44 19.86
N ASP A 241 -9.79 5.16 20.82
CA ASP A 241 -8.79 6.21 20.61
C ASP A 241 -7.49 5.65 20.01
N ALA A 242 -7.05 4.46 20.45
CA ALA A 242 -5.87 3.78 19.89
C ALA A 242 -6.12 3.34 18.44
N GLN A 243 -7.34 2.88 18.13
CA GLN A 243 -7.73 2.57 16.75
C GLN A 243 -7.73 3.83 15.88
N ALA A 244 -8.26 4.95 16.37
CA ALA A 244 -8.24 6.22 15.64
C ALA A 244 -6.81 6.68 15.35
N ARG A 245 -5.90 6.59 16.34
CA ARG A 245 -4.46 6.87 16.15
C ARG A 245 -3.83 5.97 15.09
N MET A 246 -4.06 4.66 15.19
CA MET A 246 -3.51 3.68 14.27
C MET A 246 -3.98 3.94 12.84
N ILE A 247 -5.29 4.15 12.64
CA ILE A 247 -5.87 4.44 11.32
C ILE A 247 -5.31 5.74 10.76
N GLY A 248 -5.31 6.82 11.54
CA GLY A 248 -4.77 8.11 11.10
C GLY A 248 -3.30 8.03 10.69
N MET A 249 -2.48 7.34 11.49
CA MET A 249 -1.05 7.16 11.21
C MET A 249 -0.83 6.29 9.97
N VAL A 250 -1.54 5.17 9.85
CA VAL A 250 -1.40 4.26 8.70
C VAL A 250 -1.80 4.96 7.42
N VAL A 251 -2.96 5.61 7.38
CA VAL A 251 -3.42 6.37 6.22
C VAL A 251 -2.39 7.44 5.81
N ALA A 252 -1.91 8.23 6.77
CA ALA A 252 -0.97 9.31 6.47
C ALA A 252 0.34 8.75 5.87
N ARG A 253 0.97 7.79 6.54
CA ARG A 253 2.25 7.22 6.08
C ARG A 253 2.12 6.43 4.79
N SER A 254 0.99 5.76 4.57
CA SER A 254 0.73 5.05 3.32
C SER A 254 0.59 6.00 2.15
N VAL A 255 -0.21 7.06 2.27
CA VAL A 255 -0.38 8.05 1.20
C VAL A 255 0.91 8.83 0.96
N GLU A 256 1.72 9.07 2.00
CA GLU A 256 3.07 9.64 1.84
C GLU A 256 3.97 8.76 0.96
N ALA A 257 4.00 7.45 1.24
CA ALA A 257 4.82 6.49 0.51
C ALA A 257 4.37 6.37 -0.96
N TRP A 258 3.06 6.23 -1.19
CA TRP A 258 2.48 6.25 -2.54
C TRP A 258 2.85 7.54 -3.28
N SER A 259 2.64 8.69 -2.63
CA SER A 259 2.93 10.00 -3.21
C SER A 259 4.39 10.10 -3.61
N ARG A 260 5.31 9.76 -2.71
CA ARG A 260 6.75 9.79 -2.95
C ARG A 260 7.14 8.94 -4.14
N ALA A 261 6.62 7.72 -4.24
CA ALA A 261 6.93 6.80 -5.33
C ALA A 261 6.45 7.32 -6.68
N VAL A 262 5.18 7.74 -6.78
CA VAL A 262 4.62 8.29 -8.03
C VAL A 262 5.39 9.53 -8.47
N HIS A 263 5.59 10.46 -7.55
CA HIS A 263 6.28 11.73 -7.81
C HIS A 263 7.75 11.52 -8.23
N ALA A 264 8.48 10.63 -7.55
CA ALA A 264 9.86 10.30 -7.90
C ALA A 264 9.96 9.63 -9.28
N TRP A 265 9.01 8.75 -9.62
CA TRP A 265 9.00 8.06 -10.91
C TRP A 265 8.85 9.04 -12.08
N VAL A 266 8.01 10.07 -11.95
CA VAL A 266 7.74 11.07 -13.00
C VAL A 266 8.52 12.38 -12.84
N GLY A 267 9.39 12.51 -11.83
CA GLY A 267 10.24 13.68 -11.61
C GLY A 267 9.52 14.94 -11.11
N VAL A 268 8.41 14.79 -10.40
CA VAL A 268 7.68 15.91 -9.77
C VAL A 268 8.10 16.01 -8.31
N THR A 269 8.36 17.22 -7.81
CA THR A 269 8.62 17.41 -6.37
C THR A 269 7.29 17.36 -5.60
N PRO A 270 7.09 16.41 -4.67
CA PRO A 270 5.87 16.37 -3.87
C PRO A 270 5.85 17.56 -2.90
N ARG A 271 4.68 18.18 -2.74
CA ARG A 271 4.45 19.13 -1.64
C ARG A 271 4.22 18.36 -0.34
N PRO A 272 4.42 18.99 0.83
CA PRO A 272 3.99 18.41 2.10
C PRO A 272 2.51 18.00 2.01
N VAL A 273 2.23 16.73 2.23
CA VAL A 273 0.87 16.17 2.11
C VAL A 273 0.02 16.51 3.33
N PHE A 274 0.65 16.61 4.50
CA PHE A 274 -0.03 16.72 5.78
C PHE A 274 0.38 17.95 6.57
N ASN A 275 -0.59 18.51 7.29
CA ASN A 275 -0.34 19.43 8.38
C ASN A 275 0.30 18.66 9.54
N GLN A 276 1.54 19.02 9.86
CA GLN A 276 2.29 18.37 10.93
C GLN A 276 1.57 18.45 12.29
N HIS A 277 0.78 19.52 12.52
CA HIS A 277 -0.01 19.65 13.74
C HIS A 277 -1.02 18.51 13.92
N ASP A 278 -1.65 18.02 12.85
CA ASP A 278 -2.62 16.92 12.94
C ASP A 278 -1.90 15.58 13.22
N VAL A 279 -0.69 15.38 12.67
CA VAL A 279 0.16 14.23 12.99
C VAL A 279 0.58 14.27 14.46
N ASP A 280 1.01 15.43 14.95
CA ASP A 280 1.42 15.62 16.34
C ASP A 280 0.25 15.40 17.30
N ASN A 281 -0.97 15.78 16.92
CA ASN A 281 -2.18 15.54 17.71
C ASN A 281 -2.50 14.05 17.90
N LEU A 282 -2.19 13.19 16.92
CA LEU A 282 -2.27 11.74 17.13
C LEU A 282 -1.33 11.32 18.28
N GLY A 283 -0.10 11.82 18.31
CA GLY A 283 0.85 11.54 19.39
C GLY A 283 0.41 12.11 20.75
N ARG A 284 -0.09 13.35 20.78
CA ARG A 284 -0.61 13.99 22.00
C ARG A 284 -1.83 13.30 22.60
N SER A 285 -2.56 12.53 21.80
CA SER A 285 -3.72 11.76 22.29
C SER A 285 -3.33 10.45 23.00
N ILE A 286 -2.04 10.08 23.05
CA ILE A 286 -1.58 8.89 23.77
C ILE A 286 -1.69 9.12 25.29
N PRO A 287 -2.31 8.19 26.05
CA PRO A 287 -2.36 8.29 27.51
C PRO A 287 -0.97 8.35 28.16
N LEU A 288 -0.81 9.19 29.20
CA LEU A 288 0.48 9.42 29.86
C LEU A 288 1.05 8.16 30.54
N ASP A 289 0.18 7.31 31.07
CA ASP A 289 0.53 6.02 31.68
C ASP A 289 1.13 5.05 30.66
N VAL A 290 0.62 5.08 29.43
CA VAL A 290 1.17 4.32 28.29
C VAL A 290 2.51 4.91 27.85
N LEU A 291 2.67 6.24 27.81
CA LEU A 291 3.96 6.86 27.49
C LEU A 291 5.03 6.53 28.54
N ALA A 292 4.65 6.51 29.82
CA ALA A 292 5.54 6.15 30.92
C ALA A 292 5.99 4.68 30.86
N SER A 293 5.11 3.77 30.43
CA SER A 293 5.46 2.34 30.31
C SER A 293 6.44 2.08 29.17
N TYR A 294 6.36 2.80 28.06
CA TYR A 294 7.36 2.72 26.98
C TYR A 294 8.71 3.28 27.42
N ALA A 295 8.73 4.45 28.08
CA ALA A 295 9.98 5.04 28.58
C ALA A 295 10.70 4.16 29.61
N ALA A 296 9.96 3.32 30.35
CA ALA A 296 10.52 2.37 31.31
C ALA A 296 11.00 1.04 30.68
N GLN A 297 10.63 0.75 29.43
CA GLN A 297 11.08 -0.43 28.68
C GLN A 297 12.35 -0.14 27.86
N ASP A 298 12.60 1.14 27.54
CA ASP A 298 13.77 1.60 26.79
C ASP A 298 14.98 2.00 27.69
N GLY A 299 14.85 1.86 29.02
CA GLY A 299 15.90 2.13 30.01
C GLY A 299 16.40 0.87 30.70
#